data_AF-A0A9N9C5G0-F1
#
_entry.id   AF-A0A9N9C5G0-F1
#
_cell.length_a   1.000
_cell.length_b   1.000
_cell.length_c   1.000
_cell.angle_alpha   90.00
_cell.angle_beta   90.00
_cell.angle_gamma   90.00
#
_symmetry.space_group_name_H-M   'P 1'
#
loop_
_entity.id
_entity.type
_entity.pdbx_description
1 polymer ?
#
loop_
_entity_poly.entity_id
_entity_poly.type
_entity_poly.pdbx_seq_one_letter_code
_entity_poly.pdbx_strand_id
1 'polypeptide(L)'
;NYTETLFIKACGHYWDKNVNLNIPITQLTLPSKFYAWVLTKFGVDAKITKLCFEDILKARINIDKQLQQTPNVKIPIEMNPNVFYELCGILRAYNKAKNFYLPLHLNIISQCKAAEILMPLFKCHLPKLFKESIDSNMLHEWEDVLHMLHNNLSESTEEFKSYFLGFINRKK
;
A
#
# COMPACT_ATOMS: atom_id res chain seq x y z
N ASN A 1 -3.33 -8.65 31.87
CA ASN A 1 -3.59 -7.46 31.03
C ASN A 1 -2.34 -6.71 30.53
N TYR A 2 -1.15 -7.34 30.52
CA TYR A 2 0.11 -6.72 30.07
C TYR A 2 0.14 -6.37 28.56
N THR A 3 -0.49 -7.20 27.73
CA THR A 3 -0.63 -7.01 26.29
C THR A 3 -1.49 -5.80 25.93
N GLU A 4 -2.54 -5.53 26.70
CA GLU A 4 -3.40 -4.35 26.54
C GLU A 4 -2.64 -3.06 26.88
N THR A 5 -1.80 -3.09 27.92
CA THR A 5 -0.98 -1.93 28.31
C THR A 5 0.10 -1.60 27.27
N LEU A 6 0.73 -2.63 26.68
CA LEU A 6 1.68 -2.46 25.56
C LEU A 6 0.99 -1.94 24.31
N PHE A 7 -0.21 -2.43 24.01
CA PHE A 7 -1.04 -1.94 22.91
C PHE A 7 -1.39 -0.45 23.09
N ILE A 8 -1.89 -0.05 24.27
CA ILE A 8 -2.25 1.34 24.55
C ILE A 8 -1.01 2.25 24.46
N LYS A 9 0.14 1.83 24.99
CA LYS A 9 1.39 2.59 24.84
C LYS A 9 1.86 2.71 23.39
N ALA A 10 1.76 1.63 22.61
CA ALA A 10 2.16 1.65 21.21
C ALA A 10 1.20 2.49 20.34
N CYS A 11 -0.10 2.39 20.58
CA CYS A 11 -1.12 3.23 19.93
C CYS A 11 -0.97 4.70 20.32
N GLY A 12 -0.69 5.01 21.59
CA GLY A 12 -0.39 6.37 22.04
C GLY A 12 0.82 6.95 21.31
N HIS A 13 1.94 6.22 21.27
CA HIS A 13 3.11 6.64 20.51
C HIS A 13 2.87 6.79 19.00
N TYR A 14 2.06 5.91 18.42
CA TYR A 14 1.71 6.00 17.00
C TYR A 14 0.83 7.22 16.72
N TRP A 15 -0.15 7.50 17.57
CA TRP A 15 -1.05 8.64 17.42
C TRP A 15 -0.31 9.97 17.63
N ASP A 16 0.51 10.07 18.68
CA ASP A 16 1.29 11.27 18.99
C ASP A 16 2.28 11.65 17.87
N LYS A 17 2.85 10.66 17.17
CA LYS A 17 3.74 10.91 16.02
C LYS A 17 3.00 11.23 14.71
N ASN A 18 1.78 10.72 14.52
CA ASN A 18 1.03 10.84 13.26
C ASN A 18 0.02 12.01 13.22
N VAL A 19 -0.22 12.69 14.34
CA VAL A 19 -1.18 13.82 14.39
C VAL A 19 -0.65 15.09 13.69
N ASN A 20 0.62 15.20 13.31
CA ASN A 20 1.16 16.51 12.90
C ASN A 20 2.21 16.61 11.79
N LEU A 21 2.34 15.64 10.87
CA LEU A 21 3.44 15.69 9.90
C LEU A 21 2.97 15.68 8.44
N ASN A 22 2.92 16.87 7.84
CA ASN A 22 3.07 17.10 6.39
C ASN A 22 4.52 16.78 5.90
N ILE A 23 5.27 15.96 6.64
CA ILE A 23 6.64 15.57 6.30
C ILE A 23 6.56 14.33 5.40
N PRO A 24 7.32 14.28 4.28
CA PRO A 24 7.44 13.07 3.49
C PRO A 24 8.04 11.95 4.36
N ILE A 25 7.18 11.04 4.81
CA ILE A 25 7.58 9.87 5.60
C ILE A 25 8.39 8.95 4.68
N THR A 26 9.71 8.87 4.88
CA THR A 26 10.63 7.98 4.13
C THR A 26 11.03 6.74 4.93
N GLN A 27 10.51 6.62 6.16
CA GLN A 27 10.84 5.57 7.11
C GLN A 27 9.59 5.14 7.87
N LEU A 28 9.62 3.95 8.44
CA LEU A 28 8.54 3.48 9.33
C LEU A 28 8.51 4.32 10.61
N THR A 29 7.32 4.64 11.09
CA THR A 29 7.13 5.40 12.35
C THR A 29 7.69 4.67 13.57
N LEU A 30 7.71 3.34 13.51
CA LEU A 30 8.19 2.41 14.53
C LEU A 30 9.24 1.44 13.97
N PRO A 31 9.93 0.64 14.82
CA PRO A 31 10.87 -0.37 14.34
C PRO A 31 10.17 -1.45 13.49
N SER A 32 10.86 -1.93 12.46
CA SER A 32 10.39 -2.99 11.54
C SER A 32 9.78 -4.22 12.26
N LYS A 33 10.42 -4.65 13.36
CA LYS A 33 9.95 -5.76 14.22
C LYS A 33 8.56 -5.54 14.81
N PHE A 34 8.15 -4.29 15.06
CA PHE A 34 6.83 -3.98 15.60
C PHE A 34 5.72 -4.36 14.63
N TYR A 35 5.85 -4.00 13.35
CA TYR A 35 4.85 -4.31 12.31
C TYR A 35 4.70 -5.83 12.14
N ALA A 36 5.81 -6.56 12.09
CA ALA A 36 5.78 -8.02 12.01
C ALA A 36 5.08 -8.65 13.22
N TRP A 37 5.35 -8.13 14.42
CA TRP A 37 4.70 -8.56 15.65
C TRP A 37 3.19 -8.25 15.63
N VAL A 38 2.79 -7.04 15.21
CA VAL A 38 1.38 -6.66 15.10
C VAL A 38 0.62 -7.61 14.19
N LEU A 39 1.13 -7.84 12.97
CA LEU A 39 0.51 -8.74 12.01
C LEU A 39 0.34 -10.15 12.59
N THR A 40 1.36 -10.64 13.29
CA THR A 40 1.36 -11.98 13.89
C THR A 40 0.42 -12.10 15.09
N LYS A 41 0.31 -11.05 15.92
CA LYS A 41 -0.46 -11.10 17.17
C LYS A 41 -1.92 -10.76 17.02
N PHE A 42 -2.27 -9.79 16.19
CA PHE A 42 -3.63 -9.27 16.09
C PHE A 42 -4.36 -9.74 14.83
N GLY A 43 -3.64 -10.31 13.86
CA GLY A 43 -4.23 -10.77 12.61
C GLY A 43 -4.65 -9.63 11.69
N VAL A 44 -5.23 -9.98 10.54
CA VAL A 44 -5.46 -9.04 9.42
C VAL A 44 -6.64 -8.10 9.64
N ASP A 45 -7.62 -8.50 10.44
CA ASP A 45 -8.85 -7.74 10.61
C ASP A 45 -8.76 -6.67 11.71
N ALA A 46 -7.73 -6.74 12.55
CA ALA A 46 -7.53 -5.80 13.64
C ALA A 46 -7.22 -4.38 13.13
N LYS A 47 -7.83 -3.39 13.79
CA LYS A 47 -7.65 -1.96 13.47
C LYS A 47 -6.17 -1.55 13.47
N ILE A 48 -5.40 -2.01 14.46
CA ILE A 48 -3.96 -1.71 14.55
C ILE A 48 -3.16 -2.27 13.37
N THR A 49 -3.55 -3.43 12.84
CA THR A 49 -2.88 -4.04 11.67
C THR A 49 -3.15 -3.20 10.43
N LYS A 50 -4.37 -2.68 10.26
CA LYS A 50 -4.71 -1.76 9.16
C LYS A 50 -3.93 -0.44 9.25
N LEU A 51 -3.83 0.15 10.44
CA LEU A 51 -3.01 1.36 10.67
C LEU A 51 -1.53 1.12 10.36
N CYS A 52 -0.99 -0.03 10.78
CA CYS A 52 0.37 -0.41 10.44
C CYS A 52 0.57 -0.49 8.93
N PHE A 53 -0.39 -1.06 8.19
CA PHE A 53 -0.33 -1.12 6.73
C PHE A 53 -0.34 0.27 6.09
N GLU A 54 -1.17 1.19 6.57
CA GLU A 54 -1.20 2.57 6.09
C GLU A 54 0.17 3.25 6.19
N ASP A 55 0.85 3.11 7.33
CA ASP A 55 2.18 3.66 7.54
C ASP A 55 3.22 3.04 6.61
N ILE A 56 3.23 1.70 6.48
CA ILE A 56 4.12 0.97 5.56
C ILE A 56 3.89 1.44 4.11
N LEU A 57 2.63 1.55 3.70
CA LEU A 57 2.24 1.93 2.35
C LEU A 57 2.69 3.36 2.02
N LYS A 58 2.42 4.32 2.92
CA LYS A 58 2.87 5.71 2.77
C LYS A 58 4.39 5.80 2.65
N ALA A 59 5.12 5.10 3.52
CA ALA A 59 6.57 5.06 3.46
C ALA A 59 7.10 4.50 2.13
N ARG A 60 6.53 3.39 1.63
CA ARG A 60 6.96 2.84 0.33
C ARG A 60 6.62 3.75 -0.84
N ILE A 61 5.45 4.38 -0.86
CA ILE A 61 5.08 5.30 -1.93
C ILE A 61 6.04 6.50 -1.98
N ASN A 62 6.42 7.06 -0.83
CA ASN A 62 7.38 8.15 -0.79
C ASN A 62 8.77 7.74 -1.26
N ILE A 63 9.24 6.56 -0.86
CA ILE A 63 10.51 6.01 -1.36
C ILE A 63 10.45 5.83 -2.88
N ASP A 64 9.34 5.29 -3.40
CA ASP A 64 9.18 5.13 -4.85
C ASP A 64 9.22 6.47 -5.59
N LYS A 65 8.57 7.52 -5.07
CA LYS A 65 8.67 8.88 -5.63
C LYS A 65 10.12 9.40 -5.68
N GLN A 66 10.93 9.13 -4.67
CA GLN A 66 12.34 9.51 -4.66
C GLN A 66 13.15 8.77 -5.73
N LEU A 67 12.88 7.47 -5.90
CA LEU A 67 13.52 6.67 -6.95
C LEU A 67 13.11 7.15 -8.35
N GLN A 68 11.87 7.61 -8.53
CA GLN A 68 11.42 8.21 -9.79
C GLN A 68 12.18 9.52 -10.13
N GLN A 69 12.62 10.28 -9.13
CA GLN A 69 13.42 11.50 -9.32
C GLN A 69 14.90 11.21 -9.62
N THR A 70 15.38 10.01 -9.29
CA THR A 70 16.77 9.58 -9.47
C THR A 70 16.84 8.31 -10.32
N PRO A 71 16.51 8.41 -11.62
CA PRO A 71 16.52 7.26 -12.51
C PRO A 71 17.92 6.59 -12.51
N ASN A 72 17.93 5.26 -12.53
CA ASN A 72 19.11 4.36 -12.41
C ASN A 72 19.56 3.99 -11.00
N VAL A 73 18.95 4.56 -9.96
CA VAL A 73 19.24 4.18 -8.57
C VAL A 73 18.21 3.17 -8.08
N LYS A 74 18.64 2.12 -7.37
CA LYS A 74 17.75 1.06 -6.83
C LYS A 74 17.25 1.33 -5.41
N ILE A 75 17.94 2.19 -4.67
CA ILE A 75 17.68 2.54 -3.26
C ILE A 75 17.99 4.03 -3.12
N PRO A 76 17.12 4.86 -2.50
CA PRO A 76 17.41 6.30 -2.36
C PRO A 76 18.81 6.56 -1.80
N ILE A 77 19.51 7.55 -2.33
CA ILE A 77 20.96 7.76 -2.09
C ILE A 77 21.32 7.84 -0.60
N GLU A 78 20.46 8.46 0.21
CA GLU A 78 20.67 8.65 1.65
C GLU A 78 20.06 7.55 2.51
N MET A 79 19.44 6.54 1.89
CA MET A 79 18.76 5.46 2.60
C MET A 79 19.70 4.28 2.82
N ASN A 80 19.77 3.83 4.08
CA ASN A 80 20.48 2.60 4.41
C ASN A 80 19.82 1.39 3.68
N PRO A 81 20.58 0.60 2.91
CA PRO A 81 20.03 -0.55 2.17
C PRO A 81 19.30 -1.56 3.05
N ASN A 82 19.78 -1.81 4.26
CA ASN A 82 19.13 -2.76 5.18
C ASN A 82 17.74 -2.26 5.57
N VAL A 83 17.60 -0.95 5.85
CA VAL A 83 16.30 -0.34 6.18
C VAL A 83 15.35 -0.44 4.99
N PHE A 84 15.84 -0.20 3.77
CA PHE A 84 15.03 -0.37 2.56
C PHE A 84 14.53 -1.80 2.39
N TYR A 85 15.42 -2.80 2.50
CA TYR A 85 15.05 -4.21 2.34
C TYR A 85 14.13 -4.71 3.44
N GLU A 86 14.33 -4.27 4.69
CA GLU A 86 13.40 -4.57 5.79
C GLU A 86 11.99 -4.04 5.50
N LEU A 87 11.89 -2.80 5.02
CA LEU A 87 10.62 -2.15 4.71
C LEU A 87 9.90 -2.85 3.55
N CYS A 88 10.63 -3.21 2.49
CA CYS A 88 10.12 -4.05 1.39
C CYS A 88 9.67 -5.44 1.87
N GLY A 89 10.42 -6.04 2.81
CA GLY A 89 10.08 -7.33 3.42
C GLY A 89 8.78 -7.27 4.20
N ILE A 90 8.57 -6.22 5.00
CA ILE A 90 7.34 -6.00 5.76
C ILE A 90 6.15 -5.77 4.83
N LEU A 91 6.28 -4.90 3.83
CA LEU A 91 5.20 -4.70 2.85
C LEU A 91 4.79 -6.02 2.21
N ARG A 92 5.77 -6.85 1.82
CA ARG A 92 5.50 -8.18 1.24
C ARG A 92 4.75 -9.09 2.22
N ALA A 93 5.11 -9.07 3.50
CA ALA A 93 4.41 -9.86 4.52
C ALA A 93 2.95 -9.45 4.66
N TYR A 94 2.68 -8.15 4.69
CA TYR A 94 1.32 -7.61 4.72
C TYR A 94 0.55 -7.94 3.44
N ASN A 95 1.16 -7.76 2.25
CA ASN A 95 0.51 -8.07 0.99
C ASN A 95 0.13 -9.56 0.87
N LYS A 96 0.95 -10.47 1.41
CA LYS A 96 0.62 -11.91 1.48
C LYS A 96 -0.59 -12.23 2.37
N ALA A 97 -0.89 -11.40 3.36
CA ALA A 97 -2.06 -11.53 4.22
C ALA A 97 -3.39 -11.05 3.56
N LYS A 98 -3.32 -10.46 2.36
CA LYS A 98 -4.41 -10.36 1.36
C LYS A 98 -5.66 -9.51 1.69
N ASN A 99 -5.63 -8.54 2.64
CA ASN A 99 -6.85 -7.77 3.01
C ASN A 99 -6.64 -6.29 3.42
N PHE A 100 -5.57 -5.60 3.00
CA PHE A 100 -5.24 -4.27 3.59
C PHE A 100 -5.37 -3.04 2.69
N TYR A 101 -5.53 -3.22 1.38
CA TYR A 101 -5.84 -2.09 0.51
C TYR A 101 -7.27 -1.61 0.79
N LEU A 102 -7.49 -0.30 0.73
CA LEU A 102 -8.78 0.35 0.94
C LEU A 102 -8.97 1.36 -0.19
N PRO A 103 -10.21 1.70 -0.58
CA PRO A 103 -10.47 2.70 -1.61
C PRO A 103 -9.75 4.03 -1.37
N LEU A 104 -9.68 4.46 -0.11
CA LEU A 104 -8.97 5.69 0.29
C LEU A 104 -7.45 5.67 -0.04
N HIS A 105 -6.86 4.49 -0.24
CA HIS A 105 -5.45 4.36 -0.64
C HIS A 105 -5.23 4.61 -2.13
N LEU A 106 -6.27 4.60 -2.97
CA LEU A 106 -6.11 4.72 -4.42
C LEU A 106 -5.43 6.03 -4.82
N ASN A 107 -5.77 7.14 -4.15
CA ASN A 107 -5.18 8.45 -4.43
C ASN A 107 -3.67 8.53 -4.12
N ILE A 108 -3.19 7.79 -3.12
CA ILE A 108 -1.75 7.77 -2.82
C ILE A 108 -1.02 6.75 -3.73
N ILE A 109 -1.65 5.61 -4.01
CA ILE A 109 -1.07 4.55 -4.85
C ILE A 109 -0.93 5.00 -6.30
N SER A 110 -1.82 5.86 -6.78
CA SER A 110 -1.76 6.42 -8.13
C SER A 110 -0.45 7.10 -8.50
N GLN A 111 0.24 7.60 -7.48
CA GLN A 111 1.49 8.34 -7.60
C GLN A 111 2.70 7.41 -7.61
N CYS A 112 2.47 6.09 -7.51
CA CYS A 112 3.49 5.06 -7.41
C CYS A 112 3.67 4.29 -8.72
N LYS A 113 4.91 3.92 -9.03
CA LYS A 113 5.31 3.05 -10.14
C LYS A 113 5.86 1.70 -9.68
N ALA A 114 6.05 1.49 -8.37
CA ALA A 114 6.57 0.24 -7.82
C ALA A 114 5.60 -0.94 -8.06
N ALA A 115 6.04 -1.91 -8.86
CA ALA A 115 5.26 -3.11 -9.17
C ALA A 115 4.87 -3.91 -7.91
N GLU A 116 5.69 -3.91 -6.87
CA GLU A 116 5.39 -4.59 -5.60
C GLU A 116 4.21 -4.00 -4.81
N ILE A 117 3.83 -2.74 -5.09
CA ILE A 117 2.64 -2.09 -4.51
C ILE A 117 1.45 -2.31 -5.44
N LEU A 118 1.67 -2.13 -6.74
CA LEU A 118 0.62 -2.18 -7.75
C LEU A 118 0.10 -3.61 -7.99
N MET A 119 0.99 -4.60 -8.14
CA MET A 119 0.58 -5.97 -8.46
C MET A 119 -0.32 -6.60 -7.38
N PRO A 120 -0.07 -6.46 -6.06
CA PRO A 120 -0.98 -7.01 -5.05
C PRO A 120 -2.36 -6.35 -5.06
N LEU A 121 -2.43 -5.04 -5.29
CA LEU A 121 -3.71 -4.33 -5.49
C LEU A 121 -4.47 -4.95 -6.67
N PHE A 122 -3.81 -5.09 -7.83
CA PHE A 122 -4.43 -5.58 -9.06
C PHE A 122 -4.78 -7.07 -9.04
N LYS A 123 -3.91 -7.93 -8.51
CA LYS A 123 -4.11 -9.39 -8.55
C LYS A 123 -5.03 -9.90 -7.46
N CYS A 124 -5.06 -9.23 -6.31
CA CYS A 124 -5.77 -9.75 -5.14
C CYS A 124 -6.94 -8.88 -4.72
N HIS A 125 -6.79 -7.56 -4.76
CA HIS A 125 -7.76 -6.68 -4.11
C HIS A 125 -8.86 -6.21 -5.07
N LEU A 126 -8.48 -5.69 -6.24
CA LEU A 126 -9.44 -5.29 -7.26
C LEU A 126 -10.39 -6.43 -7.66
N PRO A 127 -9.93 -7.66 -7.95
CA PRO A 127 -10.84 -8.74 -8.35
C PRO A 127 -11.84 -9.12 -7.25
N LYS A 128 -11.51 -8.92 -5.96
CA LYS A 128 -12.45 -9.13 -4.85
C LYS A 128 -13.50 -8.02 -4.85
N LEU A 129 -13.08 -6.75 -4.89
CA LEU A 129 -13.98 -5.59 -4.99
C LEU A 129 -14.96 -5.73 -6.16
N PHE A 130 -14.45 -6.07 -7.34
CA PHE A 130 -15.25 -6.20 -8.56
C PHE A 130 -16.17 -7.43 -8.59
N LYS A 131 -15.91 -8.44 -7.75
CA LYS A 131 -16.81 -9.59 -7.57
C LYS A 131 -17.94 -9.30 -6.59
N GLU A 132 -17.74 -8.39 -5.63
CA GLU A 132 -18.65 -8.19 -4.51
C GLU A 132 -19.68 -7.08 -4.73
N SER A 133 -19.39 -5.99 -5.45
CA SER A 133 -20.42 -5.05 -5.95
C SER A 133 -19.81 -3.97 -6.83
N ILE A 134 -20.33 -3.77 -8.04
CA ILE A 134 -20.14 -2.51 -8.77
C ILE A 134 -21.47 -1.77 -8.66
N ASP A 135 -21.54 -0.79 -7.77
CA ASP A 135 -22.59 0.22 -7.83
C ASP A 135 -22.29 1.16 -9.02
N SER A 136 -23.30 1.54 -9.79
CA SER A 136 -23.11 2.33 -11.01
C SER A 136 -22.46 3.70 -10.74
N ASN A 137 -22.60 4.21 -9.52
CA ASN A 137 -21.96 5.47 -9.11
C ASN A 137 -20.43 5.36 -8.97
N MET A 138 -19.90 4.16 -8.76
CA MET A 138 -18.45 3.95 -8.67
C MET A 138 -17.79 3.89 -10.04
N LEU A 139 -18.54 3.67 -11.13
CA LEU A 139 -18.00 3.47 -12.48
C LEU A 139 -17.18 4.67 -12.97
N HIS A 140 -17.65 5.90 -12.69
CA HIS A 140 -16.95 7.12 -13.10
C HIS A 140 -15.65 7.35 -12.31
N GLU A 141 -15.63 7.06 -11.01
CA GLU A 141 -14.38 7.10 -10.22
C GLU A 141 -13.36 6.08 -10.74
N TRP A 142 -13.82 4.96 -11.32
CA TRP A 142 -12.94 3.96 -11.92
C TRP A 142 -12.41 4.34 -13.30
N GLU A 143 -13.15 5.11 -14.10
CA GLU A 143 -12.63 5.68 -15.36
C GLU A 143 -11.46 6.63 -15.09
N ASP A 144 -11.54 7.41 -14.02
CA ASP A 144 -10.44 8.27 -13.56
C ASP A 144 -9.24 7.43 -13.07
N VAL A 145 -9.49 6.37 -12.30
CA VAL A 145 -8.43 5.43 -11.90
C VAL A 145 -7.78 4.78 -13.12
N LEU A 146 -8.54 4.44 -14.16
CA LEU A 146 -8.00 3.85 -15.40
C LEU A 146 -7.18 4.86 -16.21
N HIS A 147 -7.66 6.09 -16.35
CA HIS A 147 -6.91 7.17 -17.01
C HIS A 147 -5.60 7.48 -16.29
N MET A 148 -5.64 7.51 -14.96
CA MET A 148 -4.50 7.73 -14.09
C MET A 148 -3.47 6.60 -14.16
N LEU A 149 -3.92 5.34 -14.28
CA LEU A 149 -3.06 4.18 -14.46
C LEU A 149 -2.45 4.11 -15.88
N HIS A 150 -3.18 4.57 -16.88
CA HIS A 150 -2.71 4.59 -18.28
C HIS A 150 -1.51 5.53 -18.46
N ASN A 151 -1.46 6.62 -17.71
CA ASN A 151 -0.40 7.63 -17.80
C ASN A 151 0.87 7.28 -17.00
N ASN A 152 0.79 6.37 -16.02
CA ASN A 152 1.89 6.15 -15.05
C ASN A 152 2.66 4.83 -15.20
N LEU A 153 2.21 3.89 -16.04
CA LEU A 153 2.79 2.53 -16.12
C LEU A 153 3.22 2.15 -17.54
N SER A 154 4.53 2.03 -17.77
CA SER A 154 5.09 1.43 -18.99
C SER A 154 5.30 -0.09 -18.81
N GLU A 155 4.83 -0.86 -19.79
CA GLU A 155 5.00 -2.30 -20.02
C GLU A 155 4.32 -3.31 -19.07
N SER A 156 4.23 -3.08 -17.75
CA SER A 156 3.43 -3.97 -16.87
C SER A 156 1.90 -3.83 -17.07
N THR A 157 1.51 -2.95 -17.99
CA THR A 157 0.17 -2.48 -18.29
C THR A 157 -0.56 -3.33 -19.32
N GLU A 158 0.11 -4.03 -20.23
CA GLU A 158 -0.62 -4.77 -21.29
C GLU A 158 -1.31 -6.04 -20.77
N GLU A 159 -0.63 -6.78 -19.88
CA GLU A 159 -1.23 -7.94 -19.20
C GLU A 159 -2.41 -7.51 -18.32
N PHE A 160 -2.27 -6.35 -17.66
CA PHE A 160 -3.33 -5.78 -16.82
C PHE A 160 -4.50 -5.21 -17.64
N LYS A 161 -4.22 -4.43 -18.70
CA LYS A 161 -5.23 -3.93 -19.64
C LYS A 161 -6.01 -5.09 -20.23
N SER A 162 -5.34 -6.14 -20.68
CA SER A 162 -5.98 -7.35 -21.20
C SER A 162 -6.88 -8.02 -20.16
N TYR A 163 -6.38 -8.21 -18.93
CA TYR A 163 -7.17 -8.79 -17.84
C TYR A 163 -8.40 -7.93 -17.48
N PHE A 164 -8.23 -6.61 -17.41
CA PHE A 164 -9.26 -5.66 -16.99
C PHE A 164 -10.31 -5.41 -18.08
N LEU A 165 -9.90 -5.22 -19.35
CA LEU A 165 -10.80 -5.15 -20.50
C LEU A 165 -11.58 -6.46 -20.65
N GLY A 166 -10.92 -7.61 -20.46
CA GLY A 166 -11.55 -8.92 -20.43
C GLY A 166 -12.55 -9.09 -19.27
N PHE A 167 -12.42 -8.32 -18.19
CA PHE A 167 -13.38 -8.29 -17.09
C PHE A 167 -14.58 -7.39 -17.39
N ILE A 168 -14.37 -6.17 -17.89
CA ILE A 168 -15.45 -5.25 -18.30
C ILE A 168 -16.35 -5.90 -19.35
N ASN A 169 -15.75 -6.54 -20.37
CA ASN A 169 -16.50 -7.17 -21.46
C ASN A 169 -17.30 -8.41 -21.04
N ARG A 170 -17.06 -8.98 -19.85
CA ARG A 170 -17.86 -10.09 -19.29
C ARG A 170 -19.06 -9.61 -18.46
N LYS A 171 -19.17 -8.30 -18.21
CA LYS A 171 -20.20 -7.67 -17.37
C LYS A 171 -21.19 -6.81 -18.18
N LYS A 172 -20.89 -6.53 -19.46
CA LYS A 172 -21.86 -6.04 -20.46
C LYS A 172 -22.56 -7.22 -21.11
#